data_AF-A0A7W7YXB0-F1
#
_entry.id   AF-A0A7W7YXB0-F1
#
_cell.length_a   1.000
_cell.length_b   1.000
_cell.length_c   1.000
_cell.angle_alpha   90.00
_cell.angle_beta   90.00
_cell.angle_gamma   90.00
#
_symmetry.space_group_name_H-M   'P 1'
#
loop_
_entity.id
_entity.type
_entity.pdbx_description
1 polymer ?
#
loop_
_entity_poly.entity_id
_entity_poly.type
_entity_poly.pdbx_seq_one_letter_code
_entity_poly.pdbx_strand_id
1 'polypeptide(L)'
;MSFVFEGLRTEAQSFLKSTNGRFYVYLLCRQDGRPFYIGKGTNFRALDHEAEARRNHPIGESNPFKCNVIRKILRDGGDVIYRIEKLYDQYEQQQCLEREAELIHQYKRLHEGGCLTNLAGGLGNLSGAAPFSLERHAATLSGEPLDNPERAVLNKFLLSIGPVASIPIKPLSQIKRILPSSPHPSPRSPTVRCAYALIASASAEGLQLVDGVRLSRTFTYGGVRAVIENGVSRDILKAGMAHLVSADAPVDEKYQLSAAHISLLASLAGESNLIERGLL
;
A
#
# COMPACT_ATOMS: atom_id res chain seq x y z
N MET A 1 13.33 20.94 -11.50
CA MET A 1 12.16 20.26 -12.10
C MET A 1 11.17 21.34 -12.47
N SER A 2 10.69 21.37 -13.70
CA SER A 2 9.68 22.36 -14.15
C SER A 2 8.34 21.64 -14.24
N PHE A 3 7.30 22.24 -13.70
CA PHE A 3 5.93 21.73 -13.84
C PHE A 3 5.21 22.58 -14.89
N VAL A 4 4.47 21.93 -15.79
CA VAL A 4 3.57 22.63 -16.72
C VAL A 4 2.26 23.03 -16.04
N PHE A 5 1.97 22.44 -14.89
CA PHE A 5 0.83 22.81 -14.04
C PHE A 5 1.11 22.47 -12.58
N GLU A 6 0.66 23.34 -11.69
CA GLU A 6 0.52 23.10 -10.25
C GLU A 6 -0.77 23.75 -9.76
N GLY A 7 -1.55 23.04 -8.97
CA GLY A 7 -2.79 23.59 -8.41
C GLY A 7 -3.64 22.56 -7.68
N LEU A 8 -4.81 23.00 -7.25
CA LEU A 8 -5.79 22.17 -6.55
C LEU A 8 -6.73 21.46 -7.54
N ARG A 9 -7.63 20.62 -7.02
CA ARG A 9 -8.53 19.76 -7.81
C ARG A 9 -9.28 20.50 -8.92
N THR A 10 -9.90 21.65 -8.63
CA THR A 10 -10.71 22.41 -9.60
C THR A 10 -9.87 23.01 -10.73
N GLU A 11 -8.69 23.51 -10.39
CA GLU A 11 -7.72 24.05 -11.35
C GLU A 11 -7.15 22.92 -12.21
N ALA A 12 -6.79 21.79 -11.59
CA ALA A 12 -6.29 20.60 -12.26
C ALA A 12 -7.33 20.03 -13.22
N GLN A 13 -8.61 20.02 -12.85
CA GLN A 13 -9.69 19.61 -13.74
C GLN A 13 -9.80 20.53 -14.96
N SER A 14 -9.67 21.84 -14.77
CA SER A 14 -9.71 22.81 -15.86
C SER A 14 -8.50 22.66 -16.79
N PHE A 15 -7.30 22.48 -16.23
CA PHE A 15 -6.09 22.19 -16.98
C PHE A 15 -6.21 20.90 -17.78
N LEU A 16 -6.62 19.78 -17.15
CA LEU A 16 -6.73 18.47 -17.81
C LEU A 16 -7.81 18.44 -18.90
N LYS A 17 -8.87 19.25 -18.78
CA LYS A 17 -9.85 19.45 -19.87
C LYS A 17 -9.18 20.07 -21.11
N SER A 18 -8.28 21.03 -20.92
CA SER A 18 -7.59 21.70 -22.03
C SER A 18 -6.54 20.82 -22.71
N THR A 19 -6.10 19.74 -22.06
CA THR A 19 -5.08 18.81 -22.55
C THR A 19 -5.66 17.45 -22.93
N ASN A 20 -6.96 17.37 -23.24
CA ASN A 20 -7.68 16.13 -23.52
C ASN A 20 -7.00 15.29 -24.62
N GLY A 21 -6.93 13.97 -24.42
CA GLY A 21 -6.29 13.05 -25.39
C GLY A 21 -4.76 13.03 -25.39
N ARG A 22 -4.09 13.86 -24.58
CA ARG A 22 -2.62 13.77 -24.36
C ARG A 22 -2.30 12.83 -23.19
N PHE A 23 -1.09 12.29 -23.19
CA PHE A 23 -0.52 11.62 -22.03
C PHE A 23 0.21 12.64 -21.15
N TYR A 24 0.33 12.33 -19.86
CA TYR A 24 1.05 13.19 -18.94
C TYR A 24 1.61 12.41 -17.76
N VAL A 25 2.70 12.91 -17.19
CA VAL A 25 3.22 12.44 -15.91
C VAL A 25 2.79 13.43 -14.83
N TYR A 26 2.18 12.90 -13.77
CA TYR A 26 1.67 13.70 -12.66
C TYR A 26 2.24 13.23 -11.32
N LEU A 27 2.31 14.16 -10.39
CA LEU A 27 2.62 13.93 -8.99
C LEU A 27 1.40 14.34 -8.17
N LEU A 28 1.04 13.51 -7.19
CA LEU A 28 0.14 13.89 -6.12
C LEU A 28 1.00 14.27 -4.92
N CYS A 29 0.77 15.47 -4.41
CA CYS A 29 1.58 16.09 -3.38
C CYS A 29 0.75 16.38 -2.13
N ARG A 30 1.43 16.32 -0.98
CA ARG A 30 0.93 16.84 0.30
C ARG A 30 0.90 18.37 0.26
N GLN A 31 0.28 19.00 1.25
CA GLN A 31 0.23 20.46 1.38
C GLN A 31 1.62 21.12 1.47
N ASP A 32 2.62 20.41 2.03
CA ASP A 32 4.01 20.88 2.09
C ASP A 32 4.76 20.74 0.73
N GLY A 33 4.06 20.32 -0.32
CA GLY A 33 4.61 20.12 -1.65
C GLY A 33 5.41 18.84 -1.84
N ARG A 34 5.58 17.99 -0.81
CA ARG A 34 6.26 16.69 -0.97
C ARG A 34 5.38 15.72 -1.75
N PRO A 35 5.89 15.07 -2.81
CA PRO A 35 5.13 14.06 -3.52
C PRO A 35 4.97 12.80 -2.67
N PHE A 36 3.78 12.21 -2.72
CA PHE A 36 3.51 10.90 -2.11
C PHE A 36 3.11 9.85 -3.16
N TYR A 37 2.84 10.25 -4.39
CA TYR A 37 2.51 9.34 -5.49
C TYR A 37 2.90 9.97 -6.82
N ILE A 38 3.44 9.15 -7.73
CA ILE A 38 3.74 9.54 -9.10
C ILE A 38 3.01 8.60 -10.04
N GLY A 39 2.44 9.12 -11.11
CA GLY A 39 1.75 8.28 -12.09
C GLY A 39 1.76 8.85 -13.50
N LYS A 40 1.57 7.97 -14.47
CA LYS A 40 1.17 8.32 -15.83
C LYS A 40 -0.34 8.39 -15.96
N GLY A 41 -0.83 9.34 -16.74
CA GLY A 41 -2.25 9.58 -16.92
C GLY A 41 -2.61 10.01 -18.34
N THR A 42 -3.89 9.91 -18.64
CA THR A 42 -4.56 10.61 -19.74
C THR A 42 -5.94 11.03 -19.22
N ASN A 43 -6.57 12.03 -19.85
CA ASN A 43 -7.84 12.60 -19.43
C ASN A 43 -7.80 12.97 -17.93
N PHE A 44 -8.75 12.51 -17.12
CA PHE A 44 -8.85 12.83 -15.69
C PHE A 44 -8.18 11.83 -14.75
N ARG A 45 -7.31 10.94 -15.26
CA ARG A 45 -6.71 9.84 -14.46
C ARG A 45 -6.10 10.29 -13.13
N ALA A 46 -5.46 11.47 -13.08
CA ALA A 46 -4.93 12.02 -11.83
C ALA A 46 -6.03 12.32 -10.79
N LEU A 47 -7.19 12.83 -11.23
CA LEU A 47 -8.31 13.18 -10.36
C LEU A 47 -9.10 11.95 -9.87
N ASP A 48 -9.05 10.85 -10.63
CA ASP A 48 -9.75 9.60 -10.30
C ASP A 48 -9.25 8.99 -8.99
N HIS A 49 -8.01 9.26 -8.58
CA HIS A 49 -7.44 8.73 -7.34
C HIS A 49 -8.12 9.27 -6.09
N GLU A 50 -8.48 10.56 -6.10
CA GLU A 50 -9.28 11.14 -5.02
C GLU A 50 -10.68 10.53 -4.98
N ALA A 51 -11.30 10.30 -6.14
CA ALA A 51 -12.61 9.66 -6.21
C ALA A 51 -12.55 8.20 -5.73
N GLU A 52 -11.47 7.48 -6.06
CA GLU A 52 -11.16 6.16 -5.51
C GLU A 52 -11.08 6.19 -3.98
N ALA A 53 -10.27 7.09 -3.42
CA ALA A 53 -10.11 7.20 -1.97
C ALA A 53 -11.41 7.58 -1.23
N ARG A 54 -12.25 8.45 -1.82
CA ARG A 54 -13.51 8.92 -1.25
C ARG A 54 -14.63 7.87 -1.27
N ARG A 55 -14.57 6.88 -2.15
CA ARG A 55 -15.58 5.80 -2.20
C ARG A 55 -15.63 4.99 -0.90
N ASN A 56 -14.62 5.09 -0.03
CA ASN A 56 -14.53 4.41 1.26
C ASN A 56 -14.84 2.90 1.16
N HIS A 57 -14.52 2.30 0.01
CA HIS A 57 -14.75 0.89 -0.24
C HIS A 57 -13.38 0.21 -0.42
N PRO A 58 -12.83 -0.44 0.63
CA PRO A 58 -11.51 -1.04 0.59
C PRO A 58 -11.40 -2.18 -0.44
N ILE A 59 -12.52 -2.82 -0.77
CA ILE A 59 -12.56 -3.87 -1.80
C ILE A 59 -12.53 -3.18 -3.18
N GLY A 60 -11.38 -3.29 -3.85
CA GLY A 60 -11.20 -2.84 -5.22
C GLY A 60 -10.29 -1.62 -5.40
N GLU A 61 -9.66 -1.12 -4.34
CA GLU A 61 -8.62 -0.10 -4.49
C GLU A 61 -7.35 -0.67 -5.12
N SER A 62 -6.86 0.04 -6.13
CA SER A 62 -5.66 -0.29 -6.89
C SER A 62 -4.37 -0.04 -6.09
N ASN A 63 -4.38 0.93 -5.17
CA ASN A 63 -3.27 1.23 -4.28
C ASN A 63 -3.79 1.79 -2.94
N PRO A 64 -3.92 0.95 -1.90
CA PRO A 64 -4.44 1.37 -0.61
C PRO A 64 -3.54 2.38 0.10
N PHE A 65 -2.20 2.31 -0.05
CA PHE A 65 -1.31 3.29 0.60
C PHE A 65 -1.54 4.71 0.06
N LYS A 66 -1.67 4.85 -1.26
CA LYS A 66 -2.04 6.12 -1.89
C LYS A 66 -3.41 6.59 -1.40
N CYS A 67 -4.42 5.72 -1.37
CA CYS A 67 -5.75 6.08 -0.90
C CYS A 67 -5.76 6.49 0.58
N ASN A 68 -4.99 5.81 1.43
CA ASN A 68 -4.85 6.14 2.85
C ASN A 68 -4.24 7.53 3.05
N VAL A 69 -3.20 7.87 2.29
CA VAL A 69 -2.62 9.22 2.30
C VAL A 69 -3.63 10.27 1.87
N ILE A 70 -4.38 10.04 0.78
CA ILE A 70 -5.42 10.97 0.33
C ILE A 70 -6.48 11.15 1.43
N ARG A 71 -7.00 10.04 2.00
CA ARG A 71 -8.01 10.12 3.07
C ARG A 71 -7.47 10.86 4.29
N LYS A 72 -6.19 10.68 4.64
CA LYS A 72 -5.55 11.43 5.72
C LYS A 72 -5.53 12.93 5.42
N ILE A 73 -5.03 13.34 4.25
CA ILE A 73 -4.98 14.75 3.84
C ILE A 73 -6.37 15.38 3.95
N LEU A 74 -7.40 14.71 3.43
CA LEU A 74 -8.78 15.21 3.46
C LEU A 74 -9.37 15.27 4.88
N ARG A 75 -9.11 14.25 5.72
CA ARG A 75 -9.55 14.26 7.14
C ARG A 75 -8.90 15.38 7.94
N ASP A 76 -7.63 15.67 7.66
CA ASP A 76 -6.86 16.71 8.34
C ASP A 76 -7.24 18.13 7.82
N GLY A 77 -8.29 18.24 6.99
CA GLY A 77 -8.80 19.49 6.45
C GLY A 77 -7.99 20.07 5.29
N GLY A 78 -7.09 19.27 4.72
CA GLY A 78 -6.25 19.68 3.60
C GLY A 78 -6.71 19.19 2.24
N ASP A 79 -5.97 19.61 1.22
CA ASP A 79 -6.20 19.25 -0.18
C ASP A 79 -4.97 18.56 -0.78
N VAL A 80 -5.21 17.67 -1.73
CA VAL A 80 -4.15 17.08 -2.56
C VAL A 80 -3.70 18.13 -3.58
N ILE A 81 -2.39 18.40 -3.61
CA ILE A 81 -1.79 19.27 -4.63
C ILE A 81 -1.48 18.42 -5.86
N TYR A 82 -1.91 18.89 -7.02
CA TYR A 82 -1.67 18.25 -8.31
C TYR A 82 -0.55 18.96 -9.04
N ARG A 83 0.48 18.21 -9.44
CA ARG A 83 1.54 18.72 -10.31
C ARG A 83 1.60 17.90 -11.58
N ILE A 84 1.57 18.56 -12.74
CA ILE A 84 1.81 17.92 -14.03
C ILE A 84 3.22 18.32 -14.47
N GLU A 85 4.10 17.34 -14.65
CA GLU A 85 5.50 17.59 -15.00
C GLU A 85 5.64 17.87 -16.50
N LYS A 86 5.08 16.98 -17.33
CA LYS A 86 5.17 17.09 -18.78
C LYS A 86 3.95 16.48 -19.46
N LEU A 87 3.58 17.07 -20.60
CA LEU A 87 2.58 16.55 -21.54
C LEU A 87 3.28 15.86 -22.70
N TYR A 88 2.64 14.82 -23.21
CA TYR A 88 3.13 13.95 -24.27
C TYR A 88 2.01 13.74 -25.28
N ASP A 89 2.36 13.71 -26.55
CA ASP A 89 1.40 13.44 -27.60
C ASP A 89 1.03 11.95 -27.65
N GLN A 90 -0.01 11.61 -28.42
CA GLN A 90 -0.58 10.25 -28.43
C GLN A 90 0.43 9.18 -28.85
N TYR A 91 1.39 9.54 -29.71
CA TYR A 91 2.46 8.64 -30.17
C TYR A 91 3.65 8.56 -29.19
N GLU A 92 3.68 9.37 -28.13
CA GLU A 92 4.79 9.46 -27.16
C GLU A 92 4.47 8.75 -25.83
N GLN A 93 3.49 7.84 -25.82
CA GLN A 93 3.08 7.12 -24.62
C GLN A 93 4.26 6.41 -23.93
N GLN A 94 5.18 5.85 -24.71
CA GLN A 94 6.35 5.15 -24.19
C GLN A 94 7.29 6.10 -23.43
N GLN A 95 7.54 7.30 -23.97
CA GLN A 95 8.36 8.31 -23.29
C GLN A 95 7.69 8.82 -21.99
N CYS A 96 6.36 8.93 -21.99
CA CYS A 96 5.60 9.26 -20.78
C CYS A 96 5.76 8.19 -19.69
N LEU A 97 5.81 6.92 -20.11
CA LEU A 97 5.96 5.78 -19.22
C LEU A 97 7.39 5.67 -18.67
N GLU A 98 8.41 5.92 -19.51
CA GLU A 98 9.81 6.00 -19.09
C GLU A 98 10.02 7.12 -18.07
N ARG A 99 9.43 8.30 -18.33
CA ARG A 99 9.53 9.44 -17.42
C ARG A 99 8.88 9.18 -16.06
N GLU A 100 7.75 8.49 -16.02
CA GLU A 100 7.15 8.03 -14.76
C GLU A 100 8.14 7.17 -13.96
N ALA A 101 8.78 6.19 -14.61
CA ALA A 101 9.74 5.30 -13.96
C ALA A 101 10.99 6.04 -13.46
N GLU A 102 11.53 6.98 -14.25
CA GLU A 102 12.64 7.86 -13.85
C GLU A 102 12.31 8.64 -12.57
N LEU A 103 11.13 9.26 -12.52
CA LEU A 103 10.71 10.03 -11.35
C LEU A 103 10.49 9.12 -10.13
N ILE A 104 9.89 7.93 -10.31
CA ILE A 104 9.74 6.98 -9.20
C ILE A 104 11.11 6.55 -8.67
N HIS A 105 12.08 6.28 -9.57
CA HIS A 105 13.44 5.95 -9.18
C HIS A 105 14.14 7.10 -8.43
N GLN A 106 13.92 8.34 -8.88
CA GLN A 106 14.48 9.54 -8.26
C GLN A 106 13.92 9.78 -6.85
N TYR A 107 12.60 9.73 -6.68
CA TYR A 107 11.94 10.03 -5.41
C TYR A 107 11.90 8.85 -4.44
N LYS A 108 12.10 7.63 -4.95
CA LYS A 108 12.10 6.34 -4.25
C LYS A 108 10.80 6.01 -3.53
N ARG A 109 10.49 4.73 -3.40
CA ARG A 109 9.33 4.24 -2.62
C ARG A 109 9.66 4.22 -1.13
N LEU A 110 8.63 4.19 -0.29
CA LEU A 110 8.79 4.20 1.17
C LEU A 110 9.68 3.06 1.69
N HIS A 111 9.54 1.85 1.16
CA HIS A 111 10.39 0.71 1.55
C HIS A 111 11.84 0.80 1.01
N GLU A 112 12.11 1.74 0.10
CA GLU A 112 13.43 2.03 -0.46
C GLU A 112 14.07 3.27 0.19
N GLY A 113 13.44 3.81 1.24
CA GLY A 113 13.87 5.03 1.93
C GLY A 113 13.45 6.34 1.26
N GLY A 114 12.48 6.29 0.33
CA GLY A 114 11.90 7.46 -0.31
C GLY A 114 10.58 7.92 0.30
N CYS A 115 9.80 8.65 -0.47
CA CYS A 115 8.52 9.24 -0.06
C CYS A 115 7.29 8.69 -0.78
N LEU A 116 7.49 7.85 -1.81
CA LEU A 116 6.39 7.41 -2.66
C LEU A 116 5.65 6.18 -2.11
N THR A 117 4.32 6.25 -2.20
CA THR A 117 3.37 5.15 -1.95
C THR A 117 3.17 4.24 -3.16
N ASN A 118 3.91 4.45 -4.25
CA ASN A 118 3.89 3.60 -5.42
C ASN A 118 4.18 2.14 -5.07
N LEU A 119 3.36 1.22 -5.56
CA LEU A 119 3.56 -0.23 -5.35
C LEU A 119 4.69 -0.78 -6.22
N ALA A 120 4.86 -0.23 -7.42
CA ALA A 120 5.87 -0.63 -8.41
C ALA A 120 6.76 0.54 -8.80
N GLY A 121 7.93 0.24 -9.37
CA GLY A 121 8.94 1.21 -9.80
C GLY A 121 8.61 1.99 -11.08
N GLY A 122 7.49 1.69 -11.77
CA GLY A 122 7.14 2.26 -13.08
C GLY A 122 7.21 1.23 -14.23
N LEU A 123 6.87 1.68 -15.45
CA LEU A 123 6.84 0.96 -16.74
C LEU A 123 5.84 -0.21 -16.93
N GLY A 124 4.71 -0.18 -16.21
CA GLY A 124 3.51 -0.98 -16.50
C GLY A 124 3.70 -2.51 -16.44
N ASN A 125 2.63 -3.28 -16.64
CA ASN A 125 2.72 -4.76 -16.70
C ASN A 125 3.57 -5.31 -17.88
N LEU A 126 4.32 -4.45 -18.60
CA LEU A 126 5.04 -4.79 -19.83
C LEU A 126 6.58 -4.82 -19.68
N SER A 127 7.16 -4.17 -18.67
CA SER A 127 8.58 -4.38 -18.38
C SER A 127 8.70 -5.42 -17.27
N GLY A 128 9.13 -6.62 -17.67
CA GLY A 128 9.62 -7.64 -16.76
C GLY A 128 10.48 -7.00 -15.67
N ALA A 129 10.24 -7.44 -14.44
CA ALA A 129 10.82 -6.89 -13.24
C ALA A 129 12.31 -6.55 -13.44
N ALA A 130 12.71 -5.39 -12.88
CA ALA A 130 14.09 -4.93 -12.91
C ALA A 130 15.04 -6.11 -12.66
N PRO A 131 16.10 -6.32 -13.48
CA PRO A 131 16.96 -7.50 -13.39
C PRO A 131 17.50 -7.74 -11.98
N PHE A 132 17.72 -6.65 -11.22
CA PHE A 132 18.19 -6.67 -9.84
C PHE A 132 17.15 -7.10 -8.79
N SER A 133 15.85 -7.04 -9.11
CA SER A 133 14.76 -7.46 -8.20
C SER A 133 14.36 -8.92 -8.41
N LEU A 134 14.48 -9.49 -9.61
CA LEU A 134 14.05 -10.86 -9.90
C LEU A 134 14.90 -11.92 -9.19
N GLU A 135 16.23 -11.76 -9.16
CA GLU A 135 17.13 -12.76 -8.60
C GLU A 135 16.95 -12.98 -7.09
N ARG A 136 16.54 -11.94 -6.34
CA ARG A 136 16.23 -12.09 -4.90
C ARG A 136 14.81 -12.60 -4.63
N HIS A 137 13.87 -12.34 -5.53
CA HIS A 137 12.48 -12.74 -5.31
C HIS A 137 12.25 -14.21 -5.63
N ALA A 138 12.70 -14.75 -6.76
CA ALA A 138 12.34 -16.12 -7.15
C ALA A 138 12.81 -17.23 -6.18
N ALA A 139 13.88 -17.01 -5.41
CA ALA A 139 14.51 -18.03 -4.57
C ALA A 139 14.07 -18.06 -3.09
N THR A 140 13.15 -17.20 -2.65
CA THR A 140 12.75 -17.07 -1.22
C THR A 140 11.29 -17.42 -0.98
N LEU A 141 10.92 -17.78 0.26
CA LEU A 141 9.53 -18.01 0.69
C LEU A 141 8.60 -16.78 0.47
N SER A 142 9.19 -15.63 0.14
CA SER A 142 8.54 -14.36 -0.21
C SER A 142 8.57 -13.99 -1.69
N GLY A 143 9.03 -14.89 -2.57
CA GLY A 143 9.09 -14.68 -4.01
C GLY A 143 7.76 -14.57 -4.74
N GLU A 144 7.76 -14.11 -5.99
CA GLU A 144 6.57 -14.08 -6.84
C GLU A 144 6.42 -15.40 -7.59
N PRO A 145 5.52 -16.32 -7.19
CA PRO A 145 5.38 -17.59 -7.88
C PRO A 145 4.63 -17.36 -9.19
N LEU A 146 5.23 -17.75 -10.32
CA LEU A 146 4.59 -17.61 -11.64
C LEU A 146 3.28 -18.40 -11.71
N ASP A 147 3.21 -19.56 -11.06
CA ASP A 147 2.06 -20.47 -11.09
C ASP A 147 1.01 -20.17 -10.01
N ASN A 148 1.14 -19.06 -9.26
CA ASN A 148 0.20 -18.70 -8.20
C ASN A 148 -0.09 -17.19 -8.18
N PRO A 149 -1.00 -16.71 -9.04
CA PRO A 149 -1.25 -15.28 -9.22
C PRO A 149 -1.80 -14.61 -7.95
N GLU A 150 -2.66 -15.29 -7.19
CA GLU A 150 -3.18 -14.75 -5.92
C GLU A 150 -2.06 -14.50 -4.92
N ARG A 151 -1.11 -15.43 -4.82
CA ARG A 151 0.03 -15.29 -3.92
C ARG A 151 0.99 -14.22 -4.42
N ALA A 152 1.22 -14.10 -5.72
CA ALA A 152 2.03 -13.03 -6.28
C ALA A 152 1.46 -11.64 -5.94
N VAL A 153 0.13 -11.47 -6.01
CA VAL A 153 -0.57 -10.23 -5.61
C VAL A 153 -0.29 -9.88 -4.14
N LEU A 154 -0.47 -10.83 -3.23
CA LEU A 154 -0.25 -10.60 -1.80
C LEU A 154 1.22 -10.40 -1.43
N ASN A 155 2.13 -11.09 -2.12
CA ASN A 155 3.57 -10.93 -1.90
C ASN A 155 4.04 -9.55 -2.31
N LYS A 156 3.64 -9.08 -3.51
CA LYS A 156 3.88 -7.69 -3.97
C LYS A 156 3.36 -6.67 -2.98
N PHE A 157 2.14 -6.88 -2.50
CA PHE A 157 1.52 -5.99 -1.52
C PHE A 157 2.34 -5.89 -0.24
N LEU A 158 2.68 -7.01 0.37
CA LEU A 158 3.40 -7.00 1.63
C LEU A 158 4.84 -6.48 1.46
N LEU A 159 5.53 -6.85 0.38
CA LEU A 159 6.89 -6.36 0.11
C LEU A 159 6.96 -4.86 -0.11
N SER A 160 5.86 -4.25 -0.58
CA SER A 160 5.76 -2.79 -0.68
C SER A 160 5.64 -2.09 0.69
N ILE A 161 5.33 -2.83 1.76
CA ILE A 161 5.41 -2.36 3.16
C ILE A 161 6.88 -2.32 3.59
N GLY A 162 7.57 -3.44 3.39
CA GLY A 162 9.01 -3.56 3.63
C GLY A 162 9.54 -4.98 3.42
N PRO A 163 10.86 -5.18 3.54
CA PRO A 163 11.49 -6.47 3.30
C PRO A 163 11.13 -7.49 4.38
N VAL A 164 10.80 -8.73 3.97
CA VAL A 164 10.61 -9.88 4.87
C VAL A 164 11.16 -11.17 4.27
N ALA A 165 11.66 -12.06 5.13
CA ALA A 165 12.13 -13.38 4.72
C ALA A 165 10.98 -14.33 4.35
N SER A 166 9.79 -14.13 4.90
CA SER A 166 8.60 -14.91 4.59
C SER A 166 7.31 -14.11 4.75
N ILE A 167 6.35 -14.35 3.86
CA ILE A 167 5.10 -13.58 3.78
C ILE A 167 4.14 -14.12 4.85
N PRO A 168 3.61 -13.25 5.75
CA PRO A 168 2.75 -13.65 6.85
C PRO A 168 1.26 -13.76 6.49
N ILE A 169 0.92 -13.45 5.24
CA ILE A 169 -0.45 -13.48 4.71
C ILE A 169 -0.54 -14.49 3.57
N LYS A 170 -1.69 -15.17 3.44
CA LYS A 170 -1.93 -16.16 2.38
C LYS A 170 -3.29 -15.94 1.73
N PRO A 171 -3.48 -16.36 0.47
CA PRO A 171 -4.81 -16.42 -0.12
C PRO A 171 -5.69 -17.38 0.69
N LEU A 172 -6.88 -16.91 1.05
CA LEU A 172 -7.85 -17.66 1.84
C LEU A 172 -8.27 -18.97 1.13
N SER A 173 -8.41 -18.91 -0.20
CA SER A 173 -8.64 -20.03 -1.11
C SER A 173 -7.63 -21.18 -0.97
N GLN A 174 -6.42 -20.89 -0.51
CA GLN A 174 -5.32 -21.85 -0.39
C GLN A 174 -5.18 -22.43 1.02
N ILE A 175 -6.01 -22.00 1.97
CA ILE A 175 -6.04 -22.55 3.32
C ILE A 175 -7.19 -23.55 3.44
N LYS A 176 -6.87 -24.84 3.54
CA LYS A 176 -7.86 -25.92 3.72
C LYS A 176 -8.74 -25.73 4.96
N ARG A 177 -8.15 -25.24 6.05
CA ARG A 177 -8.85 -25.00 7.33
C ARG A 177 -8.16 -23.88 8.10
N ILE A 178 -8.93 -22.86 8.45
CA ILE A 178 -8.49 -21.83 9.40
C ILE A 178 -8.84 -22.31 10.80
N LEU A 179 -7.86 -22.23 11.68
CA LEU A 179 -8.03 -22.60 13.08
C LEU A 179 -8.14 -21.33 13.91
N PRO A 180 -8.87 -21.35 15.03
CA PRO A 180 -8.89 -20.23 15.97
C PRO A 180 -7.47 -19.78 16.34
N SER A 181 -7.26 -18.47 16.38
CA SER A 181 -5.98 -17.92 16.81
C SER A 181 -5.78 -18.21 18.29
N SER A 182 -4.58 -18.63 18.67
CA SER A 182 -4.21 -18.87 20.07
C SER A 182 -2.76 -18.47 20.29
N PRO A 183 -2.34 -18.03 21.48
CA PRO A 183 -0.93 -17.72 21.71
C PRO A 183 0.00 -18.90 21.40
N HIS A 184 1.17 -18.60 20.83
CA HIS A 184 2.24 -19.59 20.69
C HIS A 184 2.65 -20.14 22.08
N PRO A 185 2.93 -21.46 22.22
CA PRO A 185 3.26 -22.06 23.53
C PRO A 185 4.57 -21.51 24.08
N SER A 186 5.62 -21.45 23.25
CA SER A 186 6.92 -20.88 23.60
C SER A 186 6.88 -19.34 23.56
N PRO A 187 7.70 -18.65 24.38
CA PRO A 187 7.87 -17.20 24.30
C PRO A 187 8.20 -16.70 22.88
N ARG A 188 7.66 -15.53 22.54
CA ARG A 188 7.90 -14.85 21.26
C ARG A 188 8.17 -13.39 21.53
N SER A 189 9.16 -12.85 20.81
CA SER A 189 9.43 -11.41 20.80
C SER A 189 8.65 -10.76 19.65
N PRO A 190 8.30 -9.47 19.77
CA PRO A 190 7.75 -8.71 18.66
C PRO A 190 8.70 -8.72 17.45
N THR A 191 8.15 -8.85 16.25
CA THR A 191 8.94 -8.87 15.01
C THR A 191 8.34 -7.97 13.94
N VAL A 192 9.20 -7.48 13.04
CA VAL A 192 8.79 -6.71 11.86
C VAL A 192 7.79 -7.48 10.99
N ARG A 193 7.96 -8.79 10.85
CA ARG A 193 7.04 -9.66 10.11
C ARG A 193 5.61 -9.64 10.69
N CYS A 194 5.49 -9.68 12.01
CA CYS A 194 4.19 -9.59 12.69
C CYS A 194 3.58 -8.19 12.54
N ALA A 195 4.42 -7.15 12.67
CA ALA A 195 3.98 -5.77 12.46
C ALA A 195 3.45 -5.55 11.03
N TYR A 196 4.15 -6.04 10.01
CA TYR A 196 3.73 -5.91 8.62
C TYR A 196 2.43 -6.65 8.31
N ALA A 197 2.12 -7.76 8.99
CA ALA A 197 0.84 -8.43 8.83
C ALA A 197 -0.34 -7.55 9.31
N LEU A 198 -0.17 -6.90 10.47
CA LEU A 198 -1.16 -5.97 11.03
C LEU A 198 -1.28 -4.72 10.16
N ILE A 199 -0.15 -4.15 9.72
CA ILE A 199 -0.11 -2.99 8.83
C ILE A 199 -0.77 -3.32 7.47
N ALA A 200 -0.58 -4.52 6.93
CA ALA A 200 -1.22 -4.95 5.69
C ALA A 200 -2.75 -4.98 5.82
N SER A 201 -3.26 -5.54 6.92
CA SER A 201 -4.69 -5.55 7.24
C SER A 201 -5.25 -4.13 7.37
N ALA A 202 -4.64 -3.29 8.22
CA ALA A 202 -5.04 -1.88 8.39
C ALA A 202 -5.02 -1.11 7.07
N SER A 203 -3.98 -1.32 6.26
CA SER A 203 -3.80 -0.62 4.99
C SER A 203 -4.87 -1.04 3.98
N ALA A 204 -5.11 -2.34 3.82
CA ALA A 204 -6.09 -2.88 2.89
C ALA A 204 -7.52 -2.46 3.25
N GLU A 205 -7.84 -2.32 4.54
CA GLU A 205 -9.15 -1.89 5.02
C GLU A 205 -9.30 -0.36 5.13
N GLY A 206 -8.22 0.40 4.87
CA GLY A 206 -8.24 1.85 4.93
C GLY A 206 -8.36 2.44 6.35
N LEU A 207 -7.92 1.70 7.37
CA LEU A 207 -8.06 2.04 8.78
C LEU A 207 -6.89 2.90 9.28
N GLN A 208 -7.19 3.85 10.18
CA GLN A 208 -6.17 4.52 10.99
C GLN A 208 -5.82 3.69 12.21
N LEU A 209 -4.54 3.72 12.59
CA LEU A 209 -4.03 3.12 13.80
C LEU A 209 -4.25 4.08 14.97
N VAL A 210 -5.45 4.03 15.54
CA VAL A 210 -5.84 4.76 16.75
C VAL A 210 -6.17 3.78 17.87
N ASP A 211 -6.13 4.25 19.13
CA ASP A 211 -6.44 3.41 20.29
C ASP A 211 -7.79 2.71 20.15
N GLY A 212 -7.80 1.39 20.32
CA GLY A 212 -8.98 0.55 20.18
C GLY A 212 -9.32 0.12 18.75
N VAL A 213 -8.53 0.48 17.73
CA VAL A 213 -8.76 0.03 16.34
C VAL A 213 -8.82 -1.50 16.26
N ARG A 214 -9.72 -2.03 15.43
CA ARG A 214 -9.90 -3.46 15.20
C ARG A 214 -9.54 -3.81 13.76
N LEU A 215 -8.48 -4.59 13.59
CA LEU A 215 -7.98 -5.04 12.29
C LEU A 215 -8.51 -6.42 11.98
N SER A 216 -9.04 -6.65 10.78
CA SER A 216 -9.58 -7.95 10.43
C SER A 216 -8.46 -8.96 10.17
N ARG A 217 -8.60 -10.18 10.70
CA ARG A 217 -7.65 -11.27 10.40
C ARG A 217 -7.70 -11.66 8.92
N THR A 218 -8.89 -11.58 8.32
CA THR A 218 -9.10 -11.71 6.88
C THR A 218 -9.43 -10.36 6.27
N PHE A 219 -8.86 -10.07 5.09
CA PHE A 219 -9.08 -8.81 4.37
C PHE A 219 -8.98 -9.06 2.86
N THR A 220 -9.35 -8.09 2.04
CA THR A 220 -9.26 -8.24 0.56
C THR A 220 -8.27 -7.25 0.00
N TYR A 221 -7.42 -7.71 -0.91
CA TYR A 221 -6.49 -6.86 -1.65
C TYR A 221 -6.33 -7.35 -3.08
N GLY A 222 -6.46 -6.46 -4.07
CA GLY A 222 -6.29 -6.82 -5.49
C GLY A 222 -7.23 -7.94 -5.95
N GLY A 223 -8.45 -8.00 -5.40
CA GLY A 223 -9.42 -9.08 -5.65
C GLY A 223 -9.14 -10.39 -4.91
N VAL A 224 -8.02 -10.49 -4.19
CA VAL A 224 -7.62 -11.68 -3.43
C VAL A 224 -8.07 -11.52 -1.98
N ARG A 225 -8.88 -12.46 -1.49
CA ARG A 225 -9.15 -12.58 -0.05
C ARG A 225 -7.91 -13.14 0.64
N ALA A 226 -7.27 -12.33 1.46
CA ALA A 226 -6.11 -12.67 2.26
C ALA A 226 -6.51 -13.05 3.69
N VAL A 227 -5.64 -13.82 4.34
CA VAL A 227 -5.73 -14.14 5.76
C VAL A 227 -4.35 -14.06 6.40
N ILE A 228 -4.26 -13.47 7.59
CA ILE A 228 -3.07 -13.56 8.44
C ILE A 228 -2.94 -15.01 8.91
N GLU A 229 -1.87 -15.68 8.52
CA GLU A 229 -1.68 -17.11 8.75
C GLU A 229 -1.68 -17.44 10.26
N ASN A 230 -2.16 -18.64 10.61
CA ASN A 230 -2.18 -19.12 11.99
C ASN A 230 -0.83 -18.92 12.68
N GLY A 231 0.29 -19.36 12.09
CA GLY A 231 1.62 -19.23 12.71
C GLY A 231 1.93 -17.80 13.16
N VAL A 232 1.69 -16.81 12.29
CA VAL A 232 1.93 -15.39 12.59
C VAL A 232 0.92 -14.86 13.59
N SER A 233 -0.34 -15.28 13.49
CA SER A 233 -1.39 -14.94 14.44
C SER A 233 -1.01 -15.38 15.86
N ARG A 234 -0.48 -16.59 16.01
CA ARG A 234 0.01 -17.12 17.30
C ARG A 234 1.18 -16.31 17.84
N ASP A 235 2.10 -15.90 16.97
CA ASP A 235 3.26 -15.08 17.34
C ASP A 235 2.84 -13.66 17.75
N ILE A 236 1.92 -13.02 17.00
CA ILE A 236 1.33 -11.70 17.34
C ILE A 236 0.75 -11.72 18.76
N LEU A 237 -0.08 -12.73 19.07
CA LEU A 237 -0.73 -12.84 20.37
C LEU A 237 0.27 -13.14 21.48
N LYS A 238 1.25 -14.02 21.23
CA LYS A 238 2.25 -14.38 22.23
C LYS A 238 3.23 -13.25 22.53
N ALA A 239 3.59 -12.48 21.52
CA ALA A 239 4.46 -11.32 21.64
C ALA A 239 3.75 -10.08 22.22
N GLY A 240 2.44 -10.16 22.50
CA GLY A 240 1.68 -9.02 23.03
C GLY A 240 1.55 -7.87 22.03
N MET A 241 1.46 -8.17 20.73
CA MET A 241 1.36 -7.15 19.69
C MET A 241 -0.09 -6.74 19.38
N ALA A 242 -1.06 -7.50 19.85
CA ALA A 242 -2.50 -7.22 19.72
C ALA A 242 -3.31 -8.05 20.72
N HIS A 243 -4.53 -7.60 21.01
CA HIS A 243 -5.54 -8.44 21.66
C HIS A 243 -6.39 -9.15 20.59
N LEU A 244 -6.64 -10.44 20.78
CA LEU A 244 -7.59 -11.17 19.93
C LEU A 244 -9.02 -10.79 20.31
N VAL A 245 -9.79 -10.38 19.32
CA VAL A 245 -11.25 -10.33 19.38
C VAL A 245 -11.76 -11.59 18.71
N SER A 246 -12.16 -12.58 19.51
CA SER A 246 -12.69 -13.85 19.04
C SER A 246 -13.99 -13.66 18.25
N ALA A 247 -14.26 -14.58 17.34
CA ALA A 247 -15.50 -14.69 16.59
C ALA A 247 -15.89 -16.17 16.48
N ASP A 248 -17.17 -16.44 16.18
CA ASP A 248 -17.66 -17.81 16.00
C ASP A 248 -16.92 -18.53 14.88
N ALA A 249 -16.64 -17.82 13.78
CA ALA A 249 -15.82 -18.31 12.69
C ALA A 249 -14.40 -17.72 12.80
N PRO A 250 -13.33 -18.55 12.75
CA PRO A 250 -11.94 -18.07 12.82
C PRO A 250 -11.53 -17.06 11.73
N VAL A 251 -12.27 -17.00 10.62
CA VAL A 251 -12.08 -16.01 9.54
C VAL A 251 -12.49 -14.59 9.94
N ASP A 252 -13.41 -14.47 10.90
CA ASP A 252 -14.00 -13.21 11.34
C ASP A 252 -13.34 -12.66 12.61
N GLU A 253 -12.31 -13.36 13.11
CA GLU A 253 -11.47 -12.87 14.20
C GLU A 253 -10.84 -11.51 13.84
N LYS A 254 -10.66 -10.67 14.86
CA LYS A 254 -10.00 -9.37 14.71
C LYS A 254 -8.87 -9.20 15.72
N TYR A 255 -7.96 -8.28 15.40
CA TYR A 255 -6.90 -7.83 16.28
C TYR A 255 -7.22 -6.43 16.77
N GLN A 256 -7.43 -6.27 18.07
CA GLN A 256 -7.60 -4.95 18.67
C GLN A 256 -6.25 -4.41 19.14
N LEU A 257 -5.92 -3.20 18.69
CA LEU A 257 -4.68 -2.52 19.07
C LEU A 257 -4.98 -1.45 20.11
N SER A 258 -4.13 -1.36 21.14
CA SER A 258 -4.09 -0.25 22.09
C SER A 258 -3.04 0.77 21.65
N ALA A 259 -2.99 1.93 22.30
CA ALA A 259 -1.92 2.92 22.11
C ALA A 259 -0.50 2.32 22.29
N ALA A 260 -0.33 1.39 23.24
CA ALA A 260 0.93 0.68 23.46
C ALA A 260 1.28 -0.27 22.29
N HIS A 261 0.30 -1.00 21.76
CA HIS A 261 0.49 -1.84 20.57
C HIS A 261 0.88 -0.99 19.36
N ILE A 262 0.23 0.17 19.17
CA ILE A 262 0.52 1.08 18.06
C ILE A 262 1.94 1.64 18.17
N SER A 263 2.37 2.04 19.37
CA SER A 263 3.74 2.49 19.62
C SER A 263 4.77 1.40 19.30
N LEU A 264 4.46 0.14 19.61
CA LEU A 264 5.29 -1.02 19.25
C LEU A 264 5.34 -1.26 17.73
N LEU A 265 4.23 -1.07 17.01
CA LEU A 265 4.24 -1.13 15.55
C LEU A 265 5.11 -0.01 14.97
N ALA A 266 5.02 1.21 15.51
CA ALA A 266 5.84 2.34 15.09
C ALA A 266 7.33 2.09 15.36
N SER A 267 7.71 1.48 16.49
CA SER A 267 9.12 1.16 16.77
C SER A 267 9.69 0.08 15.86
N LEU A 268 8.86 -0.85 15.36
CA LEU A 268 9.28 -1.95 14.49
C LEU A 268 9.30 -1.56 13.01
N ALA A 269 8.27 -0.84 12.54
CA ALA A 269 8.11 -0.48 11.13
C ALA A 269 8.64 0.93 10.80
N GLY A 270 8.94 1.73 11.82
CA GLY A 270 9.29 3.14 11.71
C GLY A 270 8.04 4.03 11.75
N GLU A 271 7.97 4.94 12.72
CA GLU A 271 6.86 5.89 12.87
C GLU A 271 6.63 6.72 11.60
N SER A 272 7.70 7.26 11.03
CA SER A 272 7.65 7.99 9.76
C SER A 272 7.04 7.15 8.63
N ASN A 273 7.31 5.83 8.59
CA ASN A 273 6.73 4.96 7.58
C ASN A 273 5.20 4.84 7.72
N LEU A 274 4.69 4.79 8.95
CA LEU A 274 3.26 4.73 9.22
C LEU A 274 2.56 6.06 8.91
N ILE A 275 3.16 7.19 9.29
CA ILE A 275 2.69 8.54 8.96
C ILE A 275 2.63 8.73 7.44
N GLU A 276 3.71 8.37 6.74
CA GLU A 276 3.80 8.55 5.29
C GLU A 276 2.82 7.65 4.53
N ARG A 277 2.36 6.54 5.12
CA ARG A 277 1.26 5.70 4.58
C ARG A 277 -0.13 6.17 4.97
N GLY A 278 -0.26 7.24 5.75
CA GLY A 278 -1.54 7.75 6.24
C GLY A 278 -2.23 6.87 7.29
N LEU A 279 -1.45 6.04 7.99
CA LEU A 279 -1.95 5.15 9.04
C LEU A 279 -1.96 5.81 10.43
N LEU A 280 -1.10 6.81 10.64
CA LEU A 280 -1.10 7.69 11.81
C LEU A 280 -1.56 9.09 11.39
#